data_AF-A0A6A5UGD8-F1
#
_entry.id   AF-A0A6A5UGD8-F1
#
_cell.length_a   1.000
_cell.length_b   1.000
_cell.length_c   1.000
_cell.angle_alpha   90.00
_cell.angle_beta   90.00
_cell.angle_gamma   90.00
#
_symmetry.space_group_name_H-M   'P 1'
#
loop_
_entity.id
_entity.type
_entity.pdbx_description
1 polymer ?
#
loop_
_entity_poly.entity_id
_entity_poly.type
_entity_poly.pdbx_seq_one_letter_code
_entity_poly.pdbx_strand_id
1 'polypeptide(L)' 'KLLLNKGADVNAQGGEYGNALQAASERDHEAIVKLLLDKGADVNAQGGHH' A
#
# COMPACT_ATOMS: atom_id res chain seq x y z
N LYS A 1 7.62 -10.57 -11.74
CA LYS A 1 8.60 -9.69 -11.06
C LYS A 1 7.83 -8.55 -10.41
N LEU A 2 7.88 -8.40 -9.08
CA LEU A 2 7.14 -7.36 -8.36
C LEU A 2 7.64 -5.95 -8.74
N LEU A 3 6.74 -4.98 -8.84
CA LEU A 3 7.08 -3.57 -9.12
C LEU A 3 7.95 -2.98 -8.02
N LEU A 4 7.72 -3.39 -6.77
CA LEU A 4 8.55 -3.03 -5.61
C LEU A 4 10.03 -3.42 -5.83
N ASN A 5 10.31 -4.54 -6.50
CA ASN A 5 11.68 -4.95 -6.84
C ASN A 5 12.27 -4.17 -8.04
N LYS A 6 11.51 -3.27 -8.63
CA LYS A 6 11.94 -2.34 -9.69
C LYS A 6 12.02 -0.89 -9.20
N GLY A 7 11.94 -0.66 -7.89
CA GLY A 7 12.01 0.68 -7.30
C GLY A 7 10.69 1.45 -7.31
N ALA A 8 9.55 0.76 -7.48
CA ALA A 8 8.26 1.40 -7.20
C ALA A 8 8.22 1.83 -5.73
N ASP A 9 7.78 3.07 -5.50
CA ASP A 9 7.60 3.60 -4.16
C ASP A 9 6.41 2.90 -3.47
N VAL A 10 6.69 2.22 -2.36
CA VAL A 10 5.70 1.48 -1.58
C VAL A 10 4.68 2.42 -0.91
N ASN A 11 5.08 3.68 -0.69
CA ASN A 11 4.28 4.70 -0.02
C ASN A 11 3.62 5.69 -0.99
N ALA A 12 3.67 5.41 -2.29
CA ALA A 12 3.02 6.26 -3.29
C ALA A 12 1.54 6.45 -2.95
N GLN A 13 1.15 7.72 -2.82
CA GLN A 13 -0.22 8.13 -2.53
C GLN A 13 -0.99 8.44 -3.82
N GLY A 14 -2.29 8.14 -3.82
CA GLY A 14 -3.21 8.45 -4.90
C GLY A 14 -4.41 7.50 -4.97
N GLY A 15 -5.37 7.86 -5.81
CA GLY A 15 -6.60 7.10 -6.01
C GLY A 15 -7.59 7.22 -4.84
N GLU A 16 -8.71 6.51 -4.97
CA GLU A 16 -9.81 6.50 -4.00
C GLU A 16 -9.36 6.11 -2.58
N TYR A 17 -8.51 5.09 -2.51
CA TYR A 17 -8.08 4.50 -1.24
C TYR A 17 -6.89 5.18 -0.58
N GLY A 18 -6.29 6.20 -1.21
CA GLY A 18 -5.13 6.91 -0.66
C GLY A 18 -3.79 6.24 -0.92
N ASN A 19 -3.59 4.97 -0.61
CA ASN A 19 -2.36 4.23 -0.97
C ASN A 19 -2.61 2.72 -1.12
N ALA A 20 -1.58 1.99 -1.57
CA ALA A 20 -1.68 0.55 -1.80
C ALA A 20 -1.97 -0.27 -0.53
N LEU A 21 -1.44 0.15 0.63
CA LEU A 21 -1.68 -0.52 1.92
C LEU A 21 -3.12 -0.34 2.38
N GLN A 22 -3.67 0.87 2.25
CA GLN A 22 -5.05 1.19 2.56
C GLN A 22 -6.03 0.44 1.64
N ALA A 23 -5.76 0.40 0.33
CA ALA A 23 -6.55 -0.37 -0.62
C ALA A 23 -6.55 -1.88 -0.31
N ALA A 24 -5.39 -2.45 0.00
CA ALA A 24 -5.28 -3.87 0.34
C ALA A 24 -6.00 -4.20 1.66
N SER A 25 -5.99 -3.27 2.62
CA SER A 25 -6.67 -3.45 3.91
C SER A 25 -8.19 -3.37 3.76
N GLU A 26 -8.72 -2.44 2.95
CA GLU A 26 -10.17 -2.31 2.69
C GLU A 26 -10.76 -3.54 1.97
N ARG A 27 -9.94 -4.23 1.18
CA ARG A 27 -10.33 -5.42 0.41
C ARG A 27 -9.97 -6.76 1.06
N ASP A 28 -9.57 -6.77 2.33
CA ASP A 28 -9.18 -7.98 3.08
C ASP A 28 -8.05 -8.80 2.40
N HIS A 29 -7.09 -8.14 1.75
CA HIS A 29 -5.98 -8.79 1.06
C HIS A 29 -4.77 -9.00 1.99
N GLU A 30 -4.92 -9.87 3.00
CA GLU A 30 -3.92 -10.09 4.06
C GLU A 30 -2.50 -10.36 3.54
N ALA A 31 -2.36 -11.18 2.49
CA ALA A 31 -1.04 -11.49 1.90
C ALA A 31 -0.37 -10.25 1.28
N ILE A 32 -1.15 -9.34 0.70
CA ILE A 32 -0.64 -8.09 0.12
C ILE A 32 -0.31 -7.11 1.24
N VAL A 33 -1.13 -7.03 2.29
CA VAL A 33 -0.85 -6.22 3.49
C VAL A 33 0.51 -6.62 4.08
N LYS A 34 0.73 -7.91 4.34
CA LYS A 34 2.03 -8.41 4.85
C LYS A 34 3.19 -8.05 3.92
N LEU A 35 3.03 -8.26 2.62
CA LEU A 35 4.07 -7.93 1.63
C LEU A 35 4.43 -6.43 1.64
N LEU A 36 3.44 -5.55 1.75
CA LEU A 36 3.66 -4.11 1.77
C LEU A 36 4.33 -3.66 3.07
N LEU A 37 3.92 -4.21 4.20
CA LEU A 37 4.55 -3.98 5.51
C LEU A 37 6.02 -4.42 5.52
N ASP A 38 6.31 -5.62 5.00
CA ASP A 38 7.68 -6.13 4.86
C ASP A 38 8.55 -5.25 3.95
N LYS A 39 7.92 -4.46 3.08
CA LYS A 39 8.58 -3.52 2.16
C LYS A 39 8.65 -2.09 2.71
N GLY A 40 8.20 -1.85 3.94
CA GLY A 40 8.30 -0.56 4.61
C GLY A 40 7.15 0.40 4.30
N ALA A 41 5.96 -0.13 4.00
CA ALA A 41 4.77 0.70 3.89
C ALA A 41 4.48 1.41 5.23
N ASP A 42 4.22 2.72 5.17
CA ASP A 42 3.88 3.53 6.34
C ASP A 42 2.42 3.30 6.73
N VAL A 43 2.23 2.69 7.88
CA VAL A 43 0.91 2.40 8.47
C VAL A 43 0.14 3.67 8.83
N ASN A 44 0.84 4.79 9.04
CA ASN A 44 0.24 6.08 9.40
C ASN A 44 0.15 7.04 8.21
N ALA A 45 0.41 6.57 6.98
CA ALA A 45 0.33 7.40 5.80
C ALA A 45 -1.06 8.03 5.67
N GLN A 46 -1.09 9.35 5.51
CA GLN A 46 -2.32 10.11 5.30
C GLN A 46 -2.83 9.87 3.88
N GLY A 47 -4.07 9.40 3.75
CA GLY A 47 -4.65 9.07 2.44
C GLY A 47 -6.07 8.54 2.58
N GLY A 48 -6.84 8.62 1.49
CA GLY A 48 -8.26 8.32 1.44
C GLY A 48 -9.08 9.57 1.76
N HIS A 49 -9.80 10.07 0.76
CA HIS A 49 -10.85 11.06 0.97
C HIS A 49 -12.17 10.29 0.91
N HIS A 50 -12.90 10.24 2.03
CA HIS A 50 -14.32 9.86 2.00
C HIS A 50 -15.12 10.95 1.28
#